data_AF-A0A841HN18-F1
#
_entry.id   AF-A0A841HN18-F1
#
_cell.length_a   1.000
_cell.length_b   1.000
_cell.length_c   1.000
_cell.angle_alpha   90.00
_cell.angle_beta   90.00
_cell.angle_gamma   90.00
#
_symmetry.space_group_name_H-M   'P 1'
#
loop_
_entity.id
_entity.type
_entity.pdbx_description
1 polymer ?
#
loop_
_entity_poly.entity_id
_entity_poly.type
_entity_poly.pdbx_seq_one_letter_code
_entity_poly.pdbx_strand_id
1 'polypeptide(L)'
;MLTDHILFFGNGIVVRHGFINGPRECYARLPVSNLSTLPSNYGRWQENKATGGIDVVWQEGGPWRLKREGRLLSLDGRKLVSYRPIDAVKLNGVYVYRPVGDQPSAFAFMADGRFEAVNLSENMMTCSSGKAIPKATGRYEVSKWTLLLTFDDGATAMLPLRIGDDQPDLNDVRAFTVISYEFIRER
;
A
#
# COMPACT_ATOMS: atom_id res chain seq x y z
N MET A 1 -19.47 10.23 -4.24
CA MET A 1 -18.57 9.48 -3.34
C MET A 1 -17.20 10.12 -3.45
N LEU A 2 -16.53 10.48 -2.35
CA LEU A 2 -15.10 10.81 -2.39
C LEU A 2 -14.39 9.47 -2.65
N THR A 3 -13.82 9.30 -3.84
CA THR A 3 -13.08 8.09 -4.26
C THR A 3 -11.62 8.14 -3.85
N ASP A 4 -11.20 9.19 -3.13
CA ASP A 4 -9.81 9.35 -2.72
C ASP A 4 -9.53 8.50 -1.48
N HIS A 5 -8.61 7.54 -1.62
CA HIS A 5 -8.02 6.90 -0.46
C HIS A 5 -7.11 7.92 0.25
N ILE A 6 -7.32 8.05 1.56
CA ILE A 6 -6.55 8.97 2.40
C ILE A 6 -5.79 8.13 3.42
N LEU A 7 -4.48 8.35 3.49
CA LEU A 7 -3.60 7.72 4.47
C LEU A 7 -3.08 8.73 5.47
N PHE A 8 -3.29 8.48 6.76
CA PHE A 8 -2.71 9.24 7.86
C PHE A 8 -1.53 8.47 8.44
N PHE A 9 -0.35 9.07 8.44
CA PHE A 9 0.88 8.51 8.99
C PHE A 9 1.17 9.09 10.36
N GLY A 10 1.71 8.28 11.27
CA GLY A 10 2.01 8.70 12.65
C GLY A 10 3.05 9.82 12.77
N ASN A 11 3.85 10.06 11.72
CA ASN A 11 4.80 11.17 11.63
C ASN A 11 4.14 12.52 11.27
N GLY A 12 2.81 12.57 11.08
CA GLY A 12 2.07 13.76 10.68
C GLY A 12 1.94 13.96 9.17
N ILE A 13 2.42 13.04 8.33
CA ILE A 13 2.12 13.05 6.88
C ILE A 13 0.70 12.56 6.65
N VAL A 14 0.01 13.21 5.71
CA VAL A 14 -1.21 12.68 5.09
C VAL A 14 -1.04 12.66 3.58
N VAL A 15 -1.57 11.64 2.93
CA VAL A 15 -1.54 11.48 1.47
C VAL A 15 -2.95 11.24 0.97
N ARG A 16 -3.36 11.98 -0.06
CA ARG A 16 -4.57 11.70 -0.85
C ARG A 16 -4.14 11.03 -2.16
N HIS A 17 -4.63 9.84 -2.50
CA HIS A 17 -4.54 9.37 -3.88
C HIS A 17 -5.36 8.10 -4.14
N GLY A 18 -5.93 8.02 -5.35
CA GLY A 18 -6.71 6.86 -5.82
C GLY A 18 -5.92 5.54 -5.90
N PHE A 19 -4.59 5.58 -5.98
CA PHE A 19 -3.73 4.39 -5.93
C PHE A 19 -2.39 4.74 -5.25
N ILE A 20 -2.11 4.05 -4.14
CA ILE A 20 -0.89 4.16 -3.35
C ILE A 20 0.16 3.30 -4.07
N ASN A 21 1.00 3.93 -4.91
CA ASN A 21 1.94 3.23 -5.80
C ASN A 21 3.33 2.97 -5.18
N GLY A 22 3.57 3.40 -3.94
CA GLY A 22 4.83 3.17 -3.21
C GLY A 22 4.57 2.67 -1.78
N PRO A 23 5.58 2.07 -1.13
CA PRO A 23 5.41 1.43 0.17
C PRO A 23 5.05 2.46 1.21
N ARG A 24 4.11 2.11 2.08
CA ARG A 24 3.58 3.04 3.08
C ARG A 24 4.65 3.46 4.08
N GLU A 25 5.57 2.57 4.40
CA GLU A 25 6.71 2.81 5.27
C GLU A 25 7.70 3.81 4.66
N CYS A 26 7.81 3.89 3.33
CA CYS A 26 8.67 4.88 2.66
C CYS A 26 8.07 6.29 2.82
N TYR A 27 6.74 6.43 2.88
CA TYR A 27 6.09 7.70 3.20
C TYR A 27 6.23 8.09 4.68
N ALA A 28 6.29 7.11 5.58
CA ALA A 28 6.52 7.37 7.01
C ALA A 28 7.94 7.92 7.31
N ARG A 29 8.89 7.80 6.37
CA ARG A 29 10.26 8.31 6.50
C ARG A 29 10.48 9.66 5.84
N LEU A 30 9.50 10.19 5.11
CA LEU A 30 9.66 11.47 4.41
C LEU A 30 9.82 12.63 5.41
N PRO A 31 10.80 13.53 5.21
CA PRO A 31 11.00 14.68 6.08
C PRO A 31 9.80 15.63 5.96
N VAL A 32 9.02 15.71 7.02
CA VAL A 32 7.79 16.52 7.11
C VAL A 32 8.04 18.01 7.17
N SER A 33 9.25 18.46 7.47
CA SER A 33 9.56 19.86 7.81
C SER A 33 9.42 20.84 6.64
N ASN A 34 9.46 20.36 5.39
CA ASN A 34 9.18 21.17 4.21
C ASN A 34 8.24 20.46 3.23
N LEU A 35 6.99 20.92 3.13
CA LEU A 35 6.00 20.37 2.19
C LEU A 35 6.34 20.68 0.72
N SER A 36 7.12 21.73 0.42
CA SER A 36 7.34 22.13 -0.98
C SER A 36 8.19 21.14 -1.78
N THR A 37 8.90 20.24 -1.09
CA THR A 37 9.71 19.19 -1.71
C THR A 37 8.95 17.90 -1.97
N LEU A 38 7.68 17.81 -1.52
CA LEU A 38 6.84 16.64 -1.73
C LEU A 38 6.01 16.80 -3.03
N PRO A 39 5.34 15.73 -3.49
CA PRO A 39 4.34 15.84 -4.56
C PRO A 39 3.01 16.46 -4.08
N SER A 40 2.26 17.10 -4.99
CA SER A 40 1.03 17.87 -4.69
C SER A 40 -0.10 17.11 -3.97
N ASN A 41 -0.01 15.78 -3.93
CA ASN A 41 -0.98 14.90 -3.28
C ASN A 41 -0.63 14.61 -1.79
N TYR A 42 0.41 15.25 -1.27
CA TYR A 42 0.83 15.16 0.13
C TYR A 42 0.35 16.37 0.94
N GLY A 43 0.24 16.18 2.24
CA GLY A 43 -0.06 17.22 3.21
C GLY A 43 0.48 16.86 4.59
N ARG A 44 0.24 17.77 5.54
CA ARG A 44 0.43 17.54 6.97
C ARG A 44 -0.92 17.41 7.63
N TRP A 45 -1.01 16.55 8.63
CA TRP A 45 -2.15 16.51 9.53
C TRP A 45 -1.73 16.63 10.99
N GLN A 46 -2.63 17.16 11.80
CA GLN A 46 -2.47 17.24 13.24
C GLN A 46 -3.83 17.14 13.93
N GLU A 47 -3.84 16.63 15.16
CA GLU A 47 -5.01 16.75 16.03
C GLU A 47 -5.23 18.21 16.42
N ASN A 48 -6.45 18.68 16.25
CA ASN A 48 -6.90 19.95 16.79
C ASN A 48 -7.55 19.71 18.16
N LYS A 49 -6.80 19.99 19.23
CA LYS A 49 -7.27 19.79 20.61
C LYS A 49 -8.49 20.65 20.97
N ALA A 50 -8.66 21.82 20.35
CA ALA A 50 -9.77 22.72 20.67
C ALA A 50 -11.10 22.22 20.10
N THR A 51 -11.07 21.60 18.91
CA THR A 51 -12.27 21.08 18.24
C THR A 51 -12.44 19.57 18.39
N GLY A 52 -11.43 18.87 18.90
CA GLY A 52 -11.38 17.41 18.89
C GLY A 52 -11.35 16.82 17.48
N GLY A 53 -10.94 17.60 16.48
CA GLY A 53 -10.90 17.21 15.07
C GLY A 53 -9.48 16.99 14.54
N ILE A 54 -9.37 16.81 13.23
CA ILE A 54 -8.08 16.74 12.53
C ILE A 54 -8.00 17.90 11.54
N ASP A 55 -6.94 18.69 11.63
CA ASP A 55 -6.61 19.70 10.63
C ASP A 55 -5.62 19.11 9.62
N VAL A 56 -5.88 19.33 8.33
CA VAL A 56 -5.00 18.94 7.24
C VAL A 56 -4.60 20.16 6.43
N VAL A 57 -3.30 20.32 6.22
CA VAL A 57 -2.72 21.33 5.31
C VAL A 57 -2.09 20.59 4.14
N TRP A 58 -2.70 20.70 2.97
CA TRP A 58 -2.17 20.12 1.74
C TRP A 58 -1.04 20.97 1.17
N GLN A 59 -0.14 20.34 0.43
CA GLN A 59 0.83 21.07 -0.38
C GLN A 59 0.14 21.90 -1.47
N GLU A 60 -0.89 21.33 -2.10
CA GLU A 60 -1.70 22.02 -3.10
C GLU A 60 -3.21 21.86 -2.78
N GLY A 61 -3.94 22.98 -2.83
CA GLY A 61 -5.36 23.03 -2.50
C GLY A 61 -5.66 23.56 -1.10
N GLY A 62 -6.95 23.76 -0.80
CA GLY A 62 -7.41 24.32 0.47
C GLY A 62 -7.28 23.35 1.64
N PRO A 63 -7.09 23.84 2.88
CA PRO A 63 -6.98 23.00 4.06
C PRO A 63 -8.27 22.24 4.34
N TRP A 64 -8.16 21.06 4.94
CA TRP A 64 -9.32 20.31 5.42
C TRP A 64 -9.43 20.38 6.93
N ARG A 65 -10.67 20.39 7.41
CA ARG A 65 -11.01 20.26 8.83
C ARG A 65 -11.94 19.09 9.00
N LEU A 66 -11.40 17.98 9.48
CA LEU A 66 -12.14 16.76 9.68
C LEU A 66 -12.73 16.74 11.10
N LYS A 67 -14.00 16.38 11.21
CA LYS A 67 -14.67 16.18 12.50
C LYS A 67 -14.58 14.71 12.90
N ARG A 68 -14.39 14.45 14.19
CA ARG A 68 -14.52 13.09 14.74
C ARG A 68 -15.99 12.79 15.00
N GLU A 69 -16.47 11.70 14.42
CA GLU A 69 -17.82 11.16 14.61
C GLU A 69 -17.69 9.73 15.16
N GLY A 70 -17.43 9.62 16.46
CA GLY A 70 -17.08 8.35 17.09
C GLY A 70 -15.76 7.82 16.56
N ARG A 71 -15.80 6.67 15.86
CA ARG A 71 -14.61 6.04 15.24
C ARG A 71 -14.32 6.54 13.82
N LEU A 72 -15.21 7.34 13.24
CA LEU A 72 -15.08 7.85 11.87
C LEU A 72 -14.64 9.30 11.85
N LEU A 73 -14.14 9.72 10.70
CA LEU A 73 -13.86 11.12 10.38
C LEU A 73 -14.89 11.60 9.37
N SER A 74 -15.31 12.87 9.45
CA SER A 74 -16.17 13.48 8.44
C SER A 74 -15.57 14.77 7.88
N LEU A 75 -15.74 14.95 6.56
CA LEU A 75 -15.40 16.17 5.83
C LEU A 75 -16.70 16.72 5.23
N ASP A 76 -17.08 17.93 5.59
CA ASP A 76 -18.29 18.60 5.06
C ASP A 76 -19.56 17.73 5.12
N GLY A 77 -19.75 17.02 6.25
CA GLY A 77 -20.89 16.13 6.48
C GLY A 77 -20.80 14.77 5.79
N ARG A 78 -19.73 14.49 5.04
CA ARG A 78 -19.47 13.19 4.41
C ARG A 78 -18.54 12.37 5.30
N LYS A 79 -18.97 11.17 5.68
CA LYS A 79 -18.16 10.23 6.48
C LYS A 79 -17.09 9.58 5.62
N LEU A 80 -15.86 9.63 6.10
CA LEU A 80 -14.75 8.83 5.60
C LEU A 80 -14.88 7.42 6.16
N VAL A 81 -14.88 6.43 5.26
CA VAL A 81 -14.94 5.02 5.65
C VAL A 81 -13.51 4.54 5.85
N SER A 82 -13.24 3.92 7.00
CA SER A 82 -11.96 3.26 7.23
C SER A 82 -11.86 2.05 6.29
N TYR A 83 -10.80 2.01 5.49
CA TYR A 83 -10.54 0.84 4.67
C TYR A 83 -10.20 -0.34 5.59
N ARG A 84 -10.79 -1.51 5.33
CA ARG A 84 -10.55 -2.69 6.18
C ARG A 84 -9.12 -3.16 5.97
N PRO A 85 -8.31 -3.37 7.01
CA PRO A 85 -7.00 -3.98 6.83
C PRO A 85 -7.16 -5.44 6.40
N ILE A 86 -6.25 -5.90 5.54
CA ILE A 86 -6.10 -7.27 5.08
C ILE A 86 -4.96 -7.99 5.83
N ASP A 87 -4.81 -7.66 7.12
CA ASP A 87 -3.82 -8.29 8.00
C ASP A 87 -3.93 -9.82 7.96
N ALA A 88 -2.79 -10.51 7.95
CA ALA A 88 -2.68 -11.96 7.99
C ALA A 88 -3.32 -12.73 6.83
N VAL A 89 -3.64 -12.06 5.72
CA VAL A 89 -3.99 -12.74 4.45
C VAL A 89 -2.89 -13.74 4.09
N LYS A 90 -3.33 -14.96 3.78
CA LYS A 90 -2.46 -16.02 3.25
C LYS A 90 -2.64 -16.07 1.74
N LEU A 91 -1.68 -15.51 1.03
CA LEU A 91 -1.55 -15.74 -0.40
C LEU A 91 -1.08 -17.20 -0.56
N ASN A 92 -1.84 -18.02 -1.27
CA ASN A 92 -1.50 -19.44 -1.45
C ASN A 92 -1.73 -19.83 -2.91
N GLY A 93 -0.65 -20.24 -3.57
CA GLY A 93 -0.64 -20.58 -4.98
C GLY A 93 0.35 -19.74 -5.77
N VAL A 94 0.34 -19.96 -7.09
CA VAL A 94 1.20 -19.25 -8.04
C VAL A 94 0.41 -18.12 -8.66
N TYR A 95 0.90 -16.90 -8.54
CA TYR A 95 0.30 -15.70 -9.10
C TYR A 95 1.22 -15.12 -10.16
N VAL A 96 0.66 -14.80 -11.32
CA VAL A 96 1.43 -14.39 -12.49
C VAL A 96 0.93 -13.08 -13.04
N TYR A 97 1.86 -12.18 -13.29
CA TYR A 97 1.66 -10.97 -14.09
C TYR A 97 2.31 -11.18 -15.47
N ARG A 98 1.57 -10.86 -16.54
CA ARG A 98 2.01 -11.05 -17.93
C ARG A 98 2.12 -9.70 -18.64
N PRO A 99 3.30 -9.07 -18.66
CA PRO A 99 3.52 -7.89 -19.48
C PRO A 99 3.46 -8.24 -20.98
N VAL A 100 3.06 -7.28 -21.81
CA VAL A 100 3.09 -7.44 -23.27
C VAL A 100 4.56 -7.36 -23.74
N GLY A 101 5.04 -8.41 -24.40
CA GLY A 101 6.37 -8.43 -25.05
C GLY A 101 7.56 -8.73 -24.13
N ASP A 102 7.32 -9.15 -22.88
CA ASP A 102 8.36 -9.50 -21.91
C ASP A 102 8.00 -10.81 -21.17
N GLN A 103 8.95 -11.38 -20.43
CA GLN A 103 8.72 -12.60 -19.66
C GLN A 103 7.72 -12.36 -18.52
N PRO A 104 6.85 -13.35 -18.20
CA PRO A 104 5.97 -13.25 -17.04
C PRO A 104 6.77 -13.11 -15.73
N SER A 105 6.28 -12.24 -14.86
CA SER A 105 6.70 -12.17 -13.46
C SER A 105 5.78 -13.05 -12.64
N ALA A 106 6.31 -13.80 -11.67
CA ALA A 106 5.48 -14.65 -10.82
C ALA A 106 5.91 -14.65 -9.36
N PHE A 107 4.92 -14.85 -8.50
CA PHE A 107 5.09 -15.18 -7.09
C PHE A 107 4.41 -16.53 -6.81
N ALA A 108 5.15 -17.51 -6.34
CA ALA A 108 4.60 -18.71 -5.73
C ALA A 108 4.59 -18.52 -4.21
N PHE A 109 3.42 -18.38 -3.61
CA PHE A 109 3.27 -18.24 -2.17
C PHE A 109 2.78 -19.54 -1.54
N MET A 110 3.37 -19.89 -0.40
CA MET A 110 3.01 -21.06 0.38
C MET A 110 2.23 -20.65 1.64
N ALA A 111 1.34 -21.52 2.11
CA ALA A 111 0.53 -21.27 3.31
C ALA A 111 1.38 -21.03 4.59
N ASP A 112 2.59 -21.61 4.63
CA ASP A 112 3.55 -21.48 5.73
C ASP A 112 4.34 -20.14 5.74
N GLY A 113 4.00 -19.21 4.83
CA GLY A 113 4.64 -17.92 4.74
C GLY A 113 5.95 -17.93 3.95
N ARG A 114 6.30 -19.01 3.24
CA ARG A 114 7.39 -18.98 2.26
C ARG A 114 6.92 -18.44 0.91
N PHE A 115 7.86 -17.93 0.12
CA PHE A 115 7.61 -17.59 -1.28
C PHE A 115 8.79 -17.96 -2.18
N GLU A 116 8.48 -18.17 -3.45
CA GLU A 116 9.44 -18.10 -4.56
C GLU A 116 8.98 -17.01 -5.51
N ALA A 117 9.91 -16.26 -6.09
CA ALA A 117 9.61 -15.24 -7.09
C ALA A 117 10.52 -15.40 -8.30
N VAL A 118 9.99 -15.07 -9.48
CA VAL A 118 10.74 -15.07 -10.74
C VAL A 118 10.44 -13.83 -11.55
N ASN A 119 11.46 -13.34 -12.26
CA ASN A 119 11.38 -12.21 -13.17
C ASN A 119 10.70 -10.96 -12.56
N LEU A 120 11.00 -10.64 -11.30
CA LEU A 120 10.49 -9.40 -10.71
C LEU A 120 11.29 -8.23 -11.26
N SER A 121 10.61 -7.27 -11.87
CA SER A 121 11.27 -6.06 -12.39
C SER A 121 11.74 -5.15 -11.26
N GLU A 122 12.74 -4.31 -11.55
CA GLU A 122 13.23 -3.29 -10.61
C GLU A 122 12.10 -2.38 -10.12
N ASN A 123 11.18 -2.06 -11.01
CA ASN A 123 10.03 -1.19 -10.72
C ASN A 123 8.99 -1.87 -9.82
N MET A 124 9.04 -3.20 -9.70
CA MET A 124 8.20 -3.95 -8.77
C MET A 124 8.78 -3.99 -7.35
N MET A 125 10.04 -3.60 -7.17
CA MET A 125 10.78 -3.73 -5.92
C MET A 125 11.10 -2.35 -5.35
N THR A 126 10.64 -2.09 -4.14
CA THR A 126 10.70 -0.73 -3.59
C THR A 126 11.82 -0.56 -2.56
N CYS A 127 12.35 0.66 -2.52
CA CYS A 127 13.20 1.22 -1.47
C CYS A 127 14.56 0.53 -1.17
N SER A 128 14.98 -0.55 -1.85
CA SER A 128 16.36 -1.07 -1.61
C SER A 128 17.08 -1.91 -2.67
N SER A 129 16.47 -2.50 -3.71
CA SER A 129 17.25 -3.40 -4.58
C SER A 129 17.74 -2.78 -5.89
N GLY A 130 16.95 -1.93 -6.56
CA GLY A 130 17.30 -1.33 -7.87
C GLY A 130 17.84 -2.33 -8.90
N LYS A 131 17.53 -3.63 -8.72
CA LYS A 131 18.01 -4.74 -9.53
C LYS A 131 16.87 -5.70 -9.79
N ALA A 132 16.71 -6.08 -11.05
CA ALA A 132 15.76 -7.11 -11.43
C ALA A 132 16.12 -8.41 -10.71
N ILE A 133 15.11 -9.14 -10.26
CA ILE A 133 15.29 -10.40 -9.57
C ILE A 133 14.86 -11.52 -10.52
N PRO A 134 15.80 -12.20 -11.19
CA PRO A 134 15.47 -13.31 -12.08
C PRO A 134 14.86 -14.47 -11.31
N LYS A 135 15.36 -14.76 -10.11
CA LYS A 135 14.80 -15.73 -9.18
C LYS A 135 15.13 -15.34 -7.73
N ALA A 136 14.18 -15.52 -6.83
CA ALA A 136 14.34 -15.30 -5.40
C ALA A 136 13.49 -16.28 -4.60
N THR A 137 13.90 -16.50 -3.35
CA THR A 137 13.16 -17.25 -2.34
C THR A 137 13.20 -16.51 -1.01
N GLY A 138 12.24 -16.78 -0.14
CA GLY A 138 12.22 -16.16 1.18
C GLY A 138 10.93 -16.37 1.96
N ARG A 139 10.65 -15.43 2.86
CA ARG A 139 9.44 -15.35 3.69
C ARG A 139 8.59 -14.16 3.27
N TYR A 140 7.27 -14.31 3.34
CA TYR A 140 6.35 -13.21 3.14
C TYR A 140 5.38 -13.05 4.32
N GLU A 141 4.93 -11.83 4.51
CA GLU A 141 3.85 -11.47 5.42
C GLU A 141 2.94 -10.44 4.73
N VAL A 142 1.63 -10.51 4.98
CA VAL A 142 0.71 -9.43 4.64
C VAL A 142 0.34 -8.69 5.92
N SER A 143 0.74 -7.41 5.97
CA SER A 143 0.43 -6.51 7.08
C SER A 143 -0.30 -5.28 6.54
N LYS A 144 -1.50 -5.06 7.07
CA LYS A 144 -2.49 -4.05 6.69
C LYS A 144 -2.85 -4.12 5.23
N TRP A 145 -2.06 -3.52 4.34
CA TRP A 145 -2.26 -3.53 2.89
C TRP A 145 -0.90 -3.60 2.18
N THR A 146 0.12 -4.15 2.84
CA THR A 146 1.48 -4.23 2.35
C THR A 146 1.89 -5.70 2.35
N LEU A 147 2.42 -6.16 1.22
CA LEU A 147 3.13 -7.42 1.10
C LEU A 147 4.60 -7.19 1.49
N LEU A 148 5.00 -7.75 2.61
CA LEU A 148 6.36 -7.74 3.12
C LEU A 148 7.06 -8.98 2.61
N LEU A 149 8.21 -8.82 1.94
CA LEU A 149 9.06 -9.91 1.49
C LEU A 149 10.39 -9.82 2.22
N THR A 150 10.85 -10.91 2.80
CA THR A 150 12.18 -11.08 3.37
C THR A 150 12.88 -12.18 2.60
N PHE A 151 13.88 -11.81 1.81
CA PHE A 151 14.64 -12.71 0.95
C PHE A 151 15.62 -13.52 1.79
N ASP A 152 15.99 -14.71 1.31
CA ASP A 152 16.94 -15.59 2.02
C ASP A 152 18.35 -14.98 2.18
N ASP A 153 18.70 -14.00 1.33
CA ASP A 153 19.94 -13.20 1.46
C ASP A 153 19.84 -12.07 2.51
N GLY A 154 18.70 -11.95 3.18
CA GLY A 154 18.41 -10.93 4.19
C GLY A 154 17.88 -9.61 3.64
N ALA A 155 17.79 -9.44 2.31
CA ALA A 155 17.14 -8.27 1.74
C ALA A 155 15.65 -8.24 2.10
N THR A 156 15.05 -7.06 2.07
CA THR A 156 13.61 -6.89 2.34
C THR A 156 12.96 -6.02 1.29
N ALA A 157 11.75 -6.35 0.88
CA ALA A 157 10.91 -5.50 0.04
C ALA A 157 9.53 -5.32 0.66
N MET A 158 8.93 -4.16 0.41
CA MET A 158 7.63 -3.80 0.96
C MET A 158 6.76 -3.33 -0.19
N LEU A 159 5.78 -4.13 -0.60
CA LEU A 159 5.00 -3.87 -1.80
C LEU A 159 3.59 -3.44 -1.41
N PRO A 160 3.09 -2.28 -1.85
CA PRO A 160 1.69 -1.93 -1.66
C PRO A 160 0.83 -3.00 -2.30
N LEU A 161 -0.01 -3.63 -1.50
CA LEU A 161 -0.92 -4.69 -1.89
C LEU A 161 -2.35 -4.13 -1.96
N ARG A 162 -3.06 -4.44 -3.03
CA ARG A 162 -4.50 -4.23 -3.16
C ARG A 162 -5.15 -5.55 -3.54
N ILE A 163 -6.24 -5.87 -2.85
CA ILE A 163 -7.16 -6.96 -3.21
C ILE A 163 -8.47 -6.27 -3.60
N GLY A 164 -9.09 -6.69 -4.69
CA GLY A 164 -10.36 -6.13 -5.15
C GLY A 164 -11.45 -6.30 -4.10
N ASP A 165 -12.33 -5.29 -3.97
CA ASP A 165 -13.46 -5.35 -3.03
C ASP A 165 -14.47 -6.45 -3.40
N ASP A 166 -14.39 -6.98 -4.62
CA ASP A 166 -15.15 -8.11 -5.16
C ASP A 166 -14.62 -9.49 -4.70
N GLN A 167 -13.52 -9.55 -3.95
CA GLN A 167 -12.99 -10.76 -3.33
C GLN A 167 -13.29 -10.77 -1.81
N PRO A 168 -14.50 -11.22 -1.40
CA PRO A 168 -14.92 -11.17 0.00
C PRO A 168 -14.17 -12.17 0.89
N ASP A 169 -13.61 -13.25 0.31
CA ASP A 169 -12.87 -14.26 1.05
C ASP A 169 -11.36 -14.06 0.92
N LEU A 170 -10.80 -13.50 1.99
CA LEU A 170 -9.38 -13.26 2.16
C LEU A 170 -8.55 -14.55 2.37
N ASN A 171 -9.20 -15.72 2.49
CA ASN A 171 -8.55 -17.02 2.51
C ASN A 171 -8.35 -17.63 1.12
N ASP A 172 -9.02 -17.11 0.08
CA ASP A 172 -8.94 -17.60 -1.30
C ASP A 172 -8.73 -16.46 -2.31
N VAL A 173 -7.64 -15.71 -2.13
CA VAL A 173 -7.30 -14.58 -3.01
C VAL A 173 -6.99 -15.09 -4.42
N ARG A 174 -7.77 -14.63 -5.40
CA ARG A 174 -7.66 -15.00 -6.82
C ARG A 174 -6.81 -14.05 -7.64
N ALA A 175 -6.80 -12.79 -7.26
CA ALA A 175 -5.97 -11.78 -7.88
C ALA A 175 -5.64 -10.69 -6.87
N PHE A 176 -4.47 -10.10 -7.01
CA PHE A 176 -4.08 -8.91 -6.26
C PHE A 176 -3.27 -7.99 -7.15
N THR A 177 -3.22 -6.71 -6.80
CA THR A 177 -2.35 -5.73 -7.44
C THR A 177 -1.21 -5.39 -6.49
N VAL A 178 0.02 -5.42 -6.99
CA VAL A 178 1.14 -4.74 -6.34
C VAL A 178 1.60 -3.57 -7.18
N ILE A 179 1.67 -2.39 -6.56
CA ILE A 179 1.94 -1.11 -7.26
C ILE A 179 0.87 -0.88 -8.34
N SER A 180 1.16 -1.25 -9.59
CA SER A 180 0.26 -1.13 -10.75
C SER A 180 0.16 -2.43 -11.55
N TYR A 181 0.72 -3.53 -11.02
CA TYR A 181 0.80 -4.82 -11.69
C TYR A 181 -0.20 -5.79 -11.08
N GLU A 182 -1.14 -6.27 -11.88
CA GLU A 182 -2.12 -7.26 -11.46
C GLU A 182 -1.55 -8.67 -11.61
N PHE A 183 -1.47 -9.37 -10.49
CA PHE A 183 -1.04 -10.75 -10.40
C PHE A 183 -2.27 -11.64 -10.23
N ILE A 184 -2.46 -12.57 -11.16
CA ILE A 184 -3.61 -13.46 -11.20
C ILE A 184 -3.15 -14.87 -10.83
N ARG A 185 -3.89 -15.53 -9.94
CA ARG A 185 -3.59 -16.91 -9.53
C ARG A 185 -3.78 -17.87 -10.70
N GLU A 186 -2.78 -18.69 -10.99
CA GLU A 186 -2.91 -19.80 -11.91
C GLU A 186 -3.85 -20.87 -11.32
N ARG A 187 -4.58 -21.56 -12.22
CA ARG A 187 -5.64 -22.51 -11.85
C ARG A 187 -5.10 -23.70 -11.09
#